data_AF-F4Y2T4-F1
#
_entry.id   AF-F4Y2T4-F1
#
_cell.length_a   1.000
_cell.length_b   1.000
_cell.length_c   1.000
_cell.angle_alpha   90.00
_cell.angle_beta   90.00
_cell.angle_gamma   90.00
#
_symmetry.space_group_name_H-M   'P 1'
#
loop_
_entity.id
_entity.type
_entity.pdbx_description
1 polymer ?
#
loop_
_entity_poly.entity_id
_entity_poly.type
_entity_poly.pdbx_seq_one_letter_code
_entity_poly.pdbx_strand_id
1 'polypeptide(L)'
;MLDWLAVWGISSAGGYLAKEVIGPLAKEALEDYTKDFFKESIKDYTGLSDQNTQKKLFGKALKEFVALVERELEDAELSKQELKQYTKPLKQYIKNKSIKAILGSAFKYGCQHIDTETLTKTWIELKLLPLPEEFRWKYIARQYLKQVHTIIRESDQLRPIRDSQTLDAISPKGYATRSQKTLTLPQALSQTLT
;
A
#
# COMPACT_ATOMS: atom_id res chain seq x y z
N MET A 1 -23.85 -3.20 -8.96
CA MET A 1 -22.38 -3.27 -8.88
C MET A 1 -21.89 -1.84 -8.70
N LEU A 2 -21.07 -1.55 -7.68
CA LEU A 2 -20.51 -0.20 -7.51
C LEU A 2 -19.78 0.20 -8.80
N ASP A 3 -20.01 1.41 -9.28
CA ASP A 3 -19.13 1.97 -10.31
C ASP A 3 -17.77 2.21 -9.66
N TRP A 4 -16.90 1.26 -9.87
CA TRP A 4 -15.63 1.18 -9.18
C TRP A 4 -14.70 2.33 -9.59
N LEU A 5 -14.85 2.85 -10.80
CA LEU A 5 -14.14 4.05 -11.26
C LEU A 5 -14.63 5.30 -10.52
N ALA A 6 -15.94 5.43 -10.32
CA ALA A 6 -16.50 6.51 -9.52
C ALA A 6 -16.04 6.44 -8.05
N VAL A 7 -16.01 5.23 -7.45
CA VAL A 7 -15.53 5.01 -6.07
C VAL A 7 -14.05 5.42 -5.88
N TRP A 8 -13.24 5.23 -6.92
CA TRP A 8 -11.83 5.64 -6.92
C TRP A 8 -11.62 7.11 -7.30
N GLY A 9 -12.69 7.83 -7.66
CA GLY A 9 -12.61 9.21 -8.11
C GLY A 9 -11.89 9.36 -9.45
N ILE A 10 -12.04 8.38 -10.34
CA ILE A 10 -11.63 8.49 -11.75
C ILE A 10 -12.77 9.20 -12.49
N SER A 11 -12.62 10.51 -12.70
CA SER A 11 -13.55 11.31 -13.48
C SER A 11 -13.08 11.42 -14.94
N SER A 12 -13.92 11.96 -15.82
CA SER A 12 -13.56 12.29 -17.20
C SER A 12 -12.44 13.33 -17.31
N ALA A 13 -12.18 14.10 -16.25
CA ALA A 13 -11.09 15.06 -16.13
C ALA A 13 -9.82 14.46 -15.47
N GLY A 14 -9.86 13.20 -15.05
CA GLY A 14 -8.67 12.47 -14.62
C GLY A 14 -7.75 12.14 -15.80
N GLY A 15 -6.47 11.89 -15.50
CA GLY A 15 -5.47 11.54 -16.50
C GLY A 15 -5.92 10.42 -17.45
N TYR A 16 -5.61 10.57 -18.73
CA TYR A 16 -5.96 9.64 -19.80
C TYR A 16 -5.48 8.22 -19.49
N LEU A 17 -4.24 8.08 -19.02
CA LEU A 17 -3.68 6.77 -18.68
C LEU A 17 -4.39 6.15 -17.49
N ALA A 18 -4.75 6.93 -16.47
CA ALA A 18 -5.49 6.42 -15.32
C ALA A 18 -6.80 5.76 -15.75
N LYS A 19 -7.56 6.41 -16.65
CA LYS A 19 -8.80 5.84 -17.18
C LYS A 19 -8.55 4.57 -17.99
N GLU A 20 -7.62 4.61 -18.94
CA GLU A 20 -7.41 3.50 -19.88
C GLU A 20 -6.76 2.28 -19.24
N VAL A 21 -5.85 2.49 -18.28
CA VAL A 21 -5.09 1.43 -17.60
C VAL A 21 -5.94 0.77 -16.52
N ILE A 22 -6.68 1.55 -15.74
CA ILE A 22 -7.42 1.07 -14.56
C ILE A 22 -8.84 0.63 -14.92
N GLY A 23 -9.46 1.27 -15.93
CA GLY A 23 -10.79 0.94 -16.45
C GLY A 23 -11.02 -0.56 -16.66
N PRO A 24 -10.15 -1.26 -17.41
CA PRO A 24 -10.26 -2.69 -17.61
C PRO A 24 -10.08 -3.52 -16.33
N LEU A 25 -9.18 -3.11 -15.42
CA LEU A 25 -8.96 -3.81 -14.14
C LEU A 25 -10.18 -3.76 -13.22
N ALA A 26 -10.95 -2.67 -13.28
CA ALA A 26 -12.21 -2.57 -12.56
C ALA A 26 -13.25 -3.61 -13.03
N LYS A 27 -13.15 -4.07 -14.29
CA LYS A 27 -14.12 -4.97 -14.93
C LYS A 27 -13.68 -6.42 -14.89
N GLU A 28 -12.38 -6.68 -15.03
CA GLU A 28 -11.82 -8.01 -15.26
C GLU A 28 -10.67 -8.25 -14.27
N ALA A 29 -10.91 -9.10 -13.28
CA ALA A 29 -9.94 -9.55 -12.27
C ALA A 29 -9.68 -8.63 -11.05
N LEU A 30 -10.57 -7.69 -10.73
CA LEU A 30 -10.42 -6.80 -9.56
C LEU A 30 -10.13 -7.56 -8.24
N GLU A 31 -10.83 -8.68 -8.00
CA GLU A 31 -10.68 -9.45 -6.75
C GLU A 31 -9.30 -10.06 -6.59
N ASP A 32 -8.85 -10.83 -7.57
CA ASP A 32 -7.55 -11.51 -7.50
C ASP A 32 -6.40 -10.50 -7.51
N TYR A 33 -6.54 -9.40 -8.25
CA TYR A 33 -5.56 -8.31 -8.21
C TYR A 33 -5.47 -7.67 -6.84
N THR A 34 -6.62 -7.39 -6.22
CA THR A 34 -6.65 -6.78 -4.88
C THR A 34 -6.02 -7.71 -3.84
N LYS A 35 -6.33 -9.01 -3.89
CA LYS A 35 -5.75 -10.01 -2.98
C LYS A 35 -4.23 -10.10 -3.14
N ASP A 36 -3.74 -10.20 -4.37
CA ASP A 36 -2.30 -10.26 -4.65
C ASP A 36 -1.57 -8.98 -4.21
N PHE A 37 -2.17 -7.82 -4.45
CA PHE A 37 -1.62 -6.52 -4.10
C PHE A 37 -1.41 -6.39 -2.59
N PHE A 38 -2.37 -6.87 -1.79
CA PHE A 38 -2.30 -6.75 -0.34
C PHE A 38 -1.69 -7.95 0.38
N LYS A 39 -1.39 -9.05 -0.34
CA LYS A 39 -1.01 -10.35 0.22
C LYS A 39 -0.02 -10.30 1.39
N GLU A 40 1.05 -9.51 1.25
CA GLU A 40 2.11 -9.37 2.26
C GLU A 40 2.07 -8.02 2.99
N SER A 41 1.11 -7.16 2.66
CA SER A 41 1.17 -5.73 2.96
C SER A 41 0.27 -5.32 4.12
N ILE A 42 -0.82 -6.05 4.34
CA ILE A 42 -1.84 -5.71 5.35
C ILE A 42 -1.99 -6.77 6.44
N LYS A 43 -1.08 -7.76 6.49
CA LYS A 43 -1.13 -8.85 7.48
C LYS A 43 -1.18 -8.33 8.92
N ASP A 44 -0.51 -7.22 9.17
CA ASP A 44 -0.43 -6.60 10.50
C ASP A 44 -1.65 -5.73 10.83
N TYR A 45 -2.53 -5.41 9.86
CA TYR A 45 -3.71 -4.58 10.11
C TYR A 45 -4.88 -5.44 10.63
N THR A 46 -5.09 -5.41 11.95
CA THR A 46 -6.23 -6.03 12.63
C THR A 46 -7.53 -5.28 12.27
N GLY A 47 -8.14 -5.62 11.14
CA GLY A 47 -9.44 -5.06 10.69
C GLY A 47 -9.56 -4.80 9.19
N LEU A 48 -8.48 -4.99 8.43
CA LEU A 48 -8.48 -4.78 6.97
C LEU A 48 -8.96 -6.02 6.20
N SER A 49 -9.90 -6.80 6.74
CA SER A 49 -10.47 -7.99 6.09
C SER A 49 -11.62 -7.69 5.14
N ASP A 50 -12.19 -6.48 5.21
CA ASP A 50 -13.30 -6.09 4.34
C ASP A 50 -12.82 -5.92 2.89
N GLN A 51 -13.34 -6.78 2.01
CA GLN A 51 -12.92 -6.79 0.61
C GLN A 51 -13.29 -5.51 -0.13
N ASN A 52 -14.41 -4.84 0.22
CA ASN A 52 -14.78 -3.58 -0.43
C ASN A 52 -13.82 -2.45 -0.07
N THR A 53 -13.41 -2.38 1.19
CA THR A 53 -12.38 -1.47 1.71
C THR A 53 -11.06 -1.73 1.00
N GLN A 54 -10.61 -2.99 0.93
CA GLN A 54 -9.39 -3.34 0.19
C GLN A 54 -9.48 -2.90 -1.27
N LYS A 55 -10.53 -3.28 -2.00
CA LYS A 55 -10.71 -2.92 -3.41
C LYS A 55 -10.75 -1.40 -3.61
N LYS A 56 -11.32 -0.64 -2.66
CA LYS A 56 -11.36 0.84 -2.67
C LYS A 56 -9.95 1.42 -2.51
N LEU A 57 -9.20 0.96 -1.49
CA LEU A 57 -7.83 1.39 -1.23
C LEU A 57 -6.89 1.03 -2.39
N PHE A 58 -7.01 -0.19 -2.90
CA PHE A 58 -6.24 -0.70 -4.03
C PHE A 58 -6.31 0.25 -5.22
N GLY A 59 -7.51 0.53 -5.76
CA GLY A 59 -7.54 1.36 -6.96
C GLY A 59 -7.47 2.86 -6.72
N LYS A 60 -7.72 3.36 -5.50
CA LYS A 60 -7.26 4.71 -5.15
C LYS A 60 -5.74 4.80 -5.27
N ALA A 61 -5.00 3.85 -4.68
CA ALA A 61 -3.54 3.86 -4.78
C ALA A 61 -3.08 3.64 -6.22
N LEU A 62 -3.65 2.68 -6.95
CA LEU A 62 -3.27 2.43 -8.33
C LEU A 62 -3.55 3.65 -9.24
N LYS A 63 -4.66 4.37 -9.01
CA LYS A 63 -4.95 5.64 -9.67
C LYS A 63 -3.85 6.65 -9.43
N GLU A 64 -3.46 6.87 -8.17
CA GLU A 64 -2.39 7.82 -7.83
C GLU A 64 -1.06 7.43 -8.48
N PHE A 65 -0.72 6.14 -8.48
CA PHE A 65 0.49 5.66 -9.17
C PHE A 65 0.47 5.97 -10.68
N VAL A 66 -0.61 5.61 -11.37
CA VAL A 66 -0.74 5.84 -12.82
C VAL A 66 -0.76 7.33 -13.14
N ALA A 67 -1.43 8.15 -12.33
CA ALA A 67 -1.46 9.60 -12.50
C ALA A 67 -0.09 10.25 -12.29
N LEU A 68 0.73 9.72 -11.37
CA LEU A 68 2.10 10.19 -11.19
C LEU A 68 2.98 9.85 -12.40
N VAL A 69 2.86 8.64 -12.95
CA VAL A 69 3.58 8.25 -14.19
C VAL A 69 3.15 9.15 -15.34
N GLU A 70 1.85 9.37 -15.52
CA GLU A 70 1.33 10.25 -16.57
C GLU A 70 1.87 11.67 -16.44
N ARG A 71 1.88 12.23 -15.22
CA ARG A 71 2.43 13.57 -14.98
C ARG A 71 3.91 13.67 -15.30
N GLU A 72 4.74 12.69 -14.92
CA GLU A 72 6.16 12.72 -15.28
C GLU A 72 6.38 12.61 -16.80
N LEU A 73 5.49 11.93 -17.53
CA LEU A 73 5.54 11.90 -18.99
C LEU A 73 5.09 13.24 -19.60
N GLU A 74 4.07 13.87 -19.04
CA GLU A 74 3.63 15.22 -19.43
C GLU A 74 4.69 16.28 -19.15
N ASP A 75 5.36 16.20 -17.99
CA ASP A 75 6.48 17.09 -17.60
C ASP A 75 7.69 16.92 -18.51
N ALA A 76 7.84 15.77 -19.17
CA ALA A 76 8.81 15.52 -20.23
C ALA A 76 8.33 15.97 -21.62
N GLU A 77 7.27 16.80 -21.68
CA GLU A 77 6.69 17.41 -22.87
C GLU A 77 6.10 16.42 -23.89
N LEU A 78 5.74 15.20 -23.46
CA LEU A 78 5.09 14.25 -24.35
C LEU A 78 3.68 14.71 -24.73
N SER A 79 3.38 14.63 -26.02
CA SER A 79 2.04 14.91 -26.53
C SER A 79 1.03 13.86 -26.06
N LYS A 80 -0.26 14.22 -26.10
CA LYS A 80 -1.35 13.27 -25.82
C LYS A 80 -1.30 12.02 -26.72
N GLN A 81 -0.77 12.12 -27.94
CA GLN A 81 -0.66 10.99 -28.84
C GLN A 81 0.48 10.05 -28.43
N GLU A 82 1.57 10.58 -27.89
CA GLU A 82 2.67 9.79 -27.34
C GLU A 82 2.27 9.13 -26.02
N LEU A 83 1.57 9.85 -25.13
CA LEU A 83 1.02 9.28 -23.89
C LEU A 83 0.16 8.04 -24.16
N LYS A 84 -0.65 8.05 -25.23
CA LYS A 84 -1.46 6.89 -25.62
C LYS A 84 -0.65 5.61 -25.82
N GLN A 85 0.58 5.74 -26.32
CA GLN A 85 1.47 4.60 -26.58
C GLN A 85 1.89 3.90 -25.28
N TYR A 86 1.89 4.61 -24.14
CA TYR A 86 2.21 4.05 -22.82
C TYR A 86 1.07 3.25 -22.19
N THR A 87 -0.14 3.28 -22.75
CA THR A 87 -1.29 2.52 -22.20
C THR A 87 -1.01 1.03 -22.08
N LYS A 88 -0.50 0.40 -23.16
CA LYS A 88 -0.21 -1.04 -23.17
C LYS A 88 1.00 -1.38 -22.27
N PRO A 89 2.15 -0.69 -22.38
CA PRO A 89 3.28 -0.88 -21.47
C PRO A 89 2.90 -0.75 -20.00
N LEU A 90 2.15 0.30 -19.64
CA LEU A 90 1.79 0.54 -18.25
C LEU A 90 0.81 -0.51 -17.73
N LYS A 91 -0.15 -0.97 -18.55
CA LYS A 91 -0.99 -2.14 -18.22
C LYS A 91 -0.15 -3.38 -17.95
N GLN A 92 0.83 -3.68 -18.79
CA GLN A 92 1.70 -4.84 -18.58
C GLN A 92 2.52 -4.70 -17.29
N TYR A 93 3.05 -3.50 -17.05
CA TYR A 93 3.90 -3.18 -15.92
C TYR A 93 3.17 -3.36 -14.57
N ILE A 94 1.98 -2.78 -14.41
CA ILE A 94 1.22 -2.88 -13.14
C ILE A 94 0.69 -4.29 -12.86
N LYS A 95 0.64 -5.15 -13.88
CA LYS A 95 0.25 -6.55 -13.74
C LYS A 95 1.41 -7.45 -13.30
N ASN A 96 2.65 -6.97 -13.40
CA ASN A 96 3.82 -7.69 -12.95
C ASN A 96 3.74 -7.96 -11.43
N LYS A 97 4.05 -9.18 -11.01
CA LYS A 97 3.94 -9.63 -9.62
C LYS A 97 4.82 -8.83 -8.67
N SER A 98 6.05 -8.52 -9.06
CA SER A 98 6.99 -7.72 -8.25
C SER A 98 6.47 -6.30 -8.08
N ILE A 99 5.96 -5.69 -9.15
CA ILE A 99 5.37 -4.35 -9.11
C ILE A 99 4.14 -4.30 -8.20
N LYS A 100 3.23 -5.28 -8.32
CA LYS A 100 2.09 -5.41 -7.40
C LYS A 100 2.53 -5.46 -5.94
N ALA A 101 3.55 -6.26 -5.62
CA ALA A 101 4.07 -6.40 -4.27
C ALA A 101 4.71 -5.11 -3.75
N ILE A 102 5.47 -4.40 -4.59
CA ILE A 102 6.11 -3.12 -4.23
C ILE A 102 5.06 -2.05 -3.97
N LEU A 103 4.10 -1.88 -4.86
CA LEU A 103 3.02 -0.90 -4.68
C LEU A 103 2.17 -1.25 -3.45
N GLY A 104 1.85 -2.53 -3.27
CA GLY A 104 1.21 -3.03 -2.06
C GLY A 104 1.97 -2.71 -0.79
N SER A 105 3.29 -2.85 -0.80
CA SER A 105 4.14 -2.66 0.39
C SER A 105 4.06 -1.26 0.99
N ALA A 106 3.64 -0.24 0.22
CA ALA A 106 3.38 1.10 0.73
C ALA A 106 2.27 1.13 1.80
N PHE A 107 1.42 0.11 1.84
CA PHE A 107 0.41 -0.04 2.89
C PHE A 107 0.94 -0.68 4.16
N LYS A 108 2.16 -1.22 4.19
CA LYS A 108 2.74 -1.80 5.42
C LYS A 108 2.85 -0.73 6.51
N TYR A 109 2.57 -1.12 7.74
CA TYR A 109 2.71 -0.23 8.87
C TYR A 109 4.15 0.29 8.99
N GLY A 110 4.30 1.60 9.16
CA GLY A 110 5.61 2.25 9.27
C GLY A 110 6.47 2.26 7.99
N CYS A 111 5.91 1.96 6.81
CA CYS A 111 6.63 2.00 5.55
C CYS A 111 7.25 3.39 5.30
N GLN A 112 8.58 3.46 5.13
CA GLN A 112 9.30 4.71 4.86
C GLN A 112 9.78 4.84 3.41
N HIS A 113 9.85 3.73 2.68
CA HIS A 113 10.31 3.68 1.30
C HIS A 113 9.74 2.45 0.59
N ILE A 114 9.62 2.56 -0.74
CA ILE A 114 9.36 1.41 -1.62
C ILE A 114 10.57 1.19 -2.52
N ASP A 115 10.76 -0.05 -2.96
CA ASP A 115 11.91 -0.46 -3.76
C ASP A 115 11.88 0.16 -5.17
N THR A 116 12.57 1.30 -5.31
CA THR A 116 12.64 2.05 -6.56
C THR A 116 13.56 1.38 -7.59
N GLU A 117 14.55 0.63 -7.12
CA GLU A 117 15.47 -0.07 -8.00
C GLU A 117 14.73 -1.16 -8.75
N THR A 118 13.91 -1.95 -8.06
CA THR A 118 13.08 -2.97 -8.70
C THR A 118 12.00 -2.35 -9.61
N LEU A 119 11.44 -1.17 -9.28
CA LEU A 119 10.56 -0.45 -10.23
C LEU A 119 11.30 -0.18 -11.56
N THR A 120 12.48 0.42 -11.47
CA THR A 120 13.27 0.79 -12.65
C THR A 120 13.70 -0.44 -13.45
N LYS A 121 14.28 -1.45 -12.78
CA LYS A 121 14.76 -2.68 -13.41
C LYS A 121 13.64 -3.43 -14.11
N THR A 122 12.48 -3.56 -13.47
CA THR A 122 11.35 -4.29 -14.06
C THR A 122 10.86 -3.64 -15.35
N TRP A 123 10.87 -2.30 -15.44
CA TRP A 123 10.47 -1.61 -16.67
C TRP A 123 11.41 -1.96 -17.84
N ILE A 124 12.72 -2.00 -17.57
CA ILE A 124 13.77 -2.32 -18.53
C ILE A 124 13.71 -3.80 -18.93
N GLU A 125 13.60 -4.71 -17.95
CA GLU A 125 13.57 -6.17 -18.16
C GLU A 125 12.35 -6.61 -18.99
N LEU A 126 11.21 -5.96 -18.78
CA LEU A 126 10.00 -6.18 -19.57
C LEU A 126 10.11 -5.60 -21.00
N LYS A 127 11.22 -4.92 -21.33
CA LYS A 127 11.49 -4.28 -22.63
C LYS A 127 10.33 -3.38 -23.06
N LEU A 128 9.81 -2.60 -22.10
CA LEU A 128 8.71 -1.69 -22.31
C LEU A 128 9.16 -0.47 -23.11
N LEU A 129 8.19 0.33 -23.56
CA LEU A 129 8.45 1.57 -24.29
C LEU A 129 9.48 2.42 -23.51
N PRO A 130 10.56 2.90 -24.16
CA PRO A 130 11.58 3.69 -23.50
C PRO A 130 10.97 4.91 -22.81
N LEU A 131 11.35 5.13 -21.56
CA LEU A 131 10.93 6.32 -20.82
C LEU A 131 11.80 7.50 -21.24
N PRO A 132 11.30 8.75 -21.09
CA PRO A 132 12.13 9.94 -21.24
C PRO A 132 13.37 9.88 -20.35
N GLU A 133 14.47 10.47 -20.80
CA GLU A 133 15.74 10.49 -20.06
C GLU A 133 15.60 11.09 -18.66
N GLU A 134 14.78 12.14 -18.55
CA GLU A 134 14.47 12.86 -17.31
C GLU A 134 13.39 12.16 -16.44
N PHE A 135 12.98 10.92 -16.76
CA PHE A 135 11.91 10.25 -16.02
C PHE A 135 12.37 9.79 -14.61
N ARG A 136 11.76 10.31 -13.55
CA ARG A 136 12.28 10.15 -12.17
C ARG A 136 11.54 9.09 -11.37
N TRP A 137 11.93 7.83 -11.49
CA TRP A 137 11.39 6.74 -10.64
C TRP A 137 11.49 7.02 -9.13
N LYS A 138 12.60 7.63 -8.68
CA LYS A 138 12.79 8.01 -7.26
C LYS A 138 11.81 9.09 -6.79
N TYR A 139 11.34 9.94 -7.70
CA TYR A 139 10.32 10.93 -7.38
C TYR A 139 8.94 10.26 -7.30
N ILE A 140 8.58 9.46 -8.32
CA ILE A 140 7.35 8.65 -8.34
C ILE A 140 7.19 7.86 -7.06
N ALA A 141 8.22 7.11 -6.65
CA ALA A 141 8.19 6.27 -5.46
C ALA A 141 7.90 7.06 -4.17
N ARG A 142 8.54 8.23 -4.02
CA ARG A 142 8.33 9.12 -2.86
C ARG A 142 6.94 9.74 -2.85
N GLN A 143 6.45 10.20 -4.00
CA GLN A 143 5.11 10.80 -4.09
C GLN A 143 4.03 9.74 -3.90
N TYR A 144 4.20 8.56 -4.50
CA TYR A 144 3.27 7.45 -4.33
C TYR A 144 3.10 7.08 -2.86
N LEU A 145 4.20 6.95 -2.11
CA LEU A 145 4.15 6.64 -0.68
C LEU A 145 3.38 7.72 0.11
N LYS A 146 3.61 9.01 -0.19
CA LYS A 146 2.84 10.11 0.42
C LYS A 146 1.35 10.00 0.11
N GLN A 147 0.99 9.71 -1.14
CA GLN A 147 -0.41 9.54 -1.53
C GLN A 147 -1.05 8.35 -0.81
N VAL A 148 -0.33 7.23 -0.67
CA VAL A 148 -0.81 6.06 0.09
C VAL A 148 -1.03 6.40 1.57
N HIS A 149 -0.10 7.11 2.21
CA HIS A 149 -0.27 7.57 3.59
C HIS A 149 -1.49 8.49 3.75
N THR A 150 -1.73 9.39 2.79
CA THR A 150 -2.95 10.22 2.76
C THR A 150 -4.20 9.36 2.61
N ILE A 151 -4.23 8.41 1.67
CA ILE A 151 -5.33 7.47 1.47
C ILE A 151 -5.65 6.70 2.77
N ILE A 152 -4.62 6.25 3.49
CA ILE A 152 -4.78 5.54 4.76
C ILE A 152 -5.36 6.48 5.83
N ARG A 153 -4.81 7.70 5.96
CA ARG A 153 -5.25 8.69 6.95
C ARG A 153 -6.69 9.14 6.74
N GLU A 154 -7.10 9.32 5.49
CA GLU A 154 -8.46 9.72 5.11
C GLU A 154 -9.46 8.56 5.11
N SER A 155 -8.99 7.32 5.28
CA SER A 155 -9.87 6.17 5.36
C SER A 155 -10.38 6.01 6.78
N ASP A 156 -11.63 6.42 7.00
CA ASP A 156 -12.35 6.28 8.27
C ASP A 156 -12.29 4.86 8.85
N GLN A 157 -12.18 3.85 7.98
CA GLN A 157 -12.08 2.44 8.37
C GLN A 157 -10.68 2.02 8.82
N LEU A 158 -9.63 2.74 8.38
CA LEU A 158 -8.25 2.49 8.77
C LEU A 158 -7.79 3.37 9.94
N ARG A 159 -8.48 4.50 10.19
CA ARG A 159 -8.19 5.38 11.34
C ARG A 159 -8.19 4.61 12.68
N PRO A 160 -9.23 3.83 13.05
CA PRO A 160 -9.26 3.10 14.31
C PRO A 160 -8.15 2.05 14.44
N ILE A 161 -7.80 1.37 13.33
CA ILE A 161 -6.74 0.35 13.30
C ILE A 161 -5.37 1.00 13.51
N ARG A 162 -5.13 2.16 12.89
CA ARG A 162 -3.89 2.91 13.10
C ARG A 162 -3.83 3.47 14.51
N ASP A 163 -4.93 4.03 15.01
CA ASP A 163 -4.95 4.68 16.31
C ASP A 163 -4.76 3.64 17.44
N SER A 164 -5.32 2.43 17.31
CA SER A 164 -5.04 1.32 18.24
C SER A 164 -3.59 0.84 18.18
N GLN A 165 -3.00 0.71 17.00
CA GLN A 165 -1.59 0.30 16.88
C GLN A 165 -0.59 1.39 17.28
N THR A 166 -0.97 2.65 17.13
CA THR A 166 -0.21 3.78 17.67
C THR A 166 -0.21 3.73 19.20
N LEU A 167 -1.36 3.43 19.82
CA LEU A 167 -1.46 3.22 21.27
C LEU A 167 -0.65 2.01 21.75
N ASP A 168 -0.66 0.90 21.02
CA ASP A 168 0.15 -0.29 21.35
C ASP A 168 1.66 -0.02 21.20
N ALA A 169 2.07 0.80 20.23
CA ALA A 169 3.46 1.21 20.05
C ALA A 169 3.94 2.22 21.11
N ILE A 170 3.02 2.97 21.72
CA ILE A 170 3.28 3.94 22.81
C ILE A 170 3.17 3.27 24.19
N SER A 171 2.66 2.03 24.27
CA SER A 171 2.57 1.30 25.53
C SER A 171 3.99 1.12 26.11
N PRO A 172 4.31 1.72 27.28
CA PRO A 172 5.63 1.59 27.85
C PRO A 172 5.87 0.12 28.18
N LYS A 173 6.74 -0.54 27.41
CA LYS A 173 7.45 -1.74 27.87
C LYS A 173 8.21 -1.35 29.13
N GLY A 174 7.56 -1.49 30.29
CA GLY A 174 8.23 -1.32 31.57
C GLY A 174 7.43 -0.65 32.67
N TYR A 175 6.17 -1.00 32.92
CA TYR A 175 5.63 -0.86 34.28
C TYR A 175 4.80 -2.07 34.71
N ALA A 176 5.40 -2.79 35.67
CA ALA A 176 4.76 -3.52 36.76
C ALA A 176 4.02 -4.84 36.50
N THR A 177 4.77 -5.92 36.28
CA THR A 177 4.47 -7.21 36.95
C THR A 177 5.18 -7.25 38.31
N ARG A 178 4.60 -6.56 39.31
CA ARG A 178 4.89 -6.87 40.73
C ARG A 178 3.67 -6.64 41.59
N SER A 179 2.76 -7.61 41.54
CA SER A 179 1.79 -7.99 42.57
C SER A 179 1.21 -9.29 42.01
N GLN A 180 1.41 -10.47 42.55
CA GLN A 180 1.36 -10.87 43.94
C GLN A 180 2.32 -12.06 44.12
N LYS A 181 3.25 -11.97 45.08
CA LYS A 181 3.86 -13.16 45.67
C LYS A 181 3.13 -13.36 46.99
N THR A 182 2.07 -14.15 46.95
CA THR A 182 1.44 -14.75 48.12
C THR A 182 2.55 -15.43 48.91
N LEU A 183 2.88 -14.87 50.07
CA LEU A 183 3.80 -15.47 51.03
C LEU A 183 3.05 -16.58 51.77
N THR A 184 2.94 -17.76 51.16
CA THR A 184 2.58 -18.97 51.89
C THR A 184 3.82 -19.46 52.62
N LEU A 185 3.83 -19.30 53.94
CA LEU A 185 4.76 -19.95 54.86
C LEU A 185 4.65 -21.48 54.72
N PRO A 186 5.75 -22.23 54.54
CA PRO A 186 5.75 -23.65 54.80
C PRO A 186 5.98 -23.91 56.30
N GLN A 187 4.99 -24.56 56.88
CA GLN A 187 4.97 -25.14 58.22
C GLN A 187 5.78 -26.45 58.22
N ALA A 188 7.02 -26.41 58.73
CA ALA A 188 7.81 -27.53 59.27
C ALA A 188 9.11 -26.89 59.81
N LEU A 189 9.52 -27.01 61.06
CA LEU A 189 9.82 -28.25 61.79
C LEU A 189 9.70 -27.99 63.30
N SER A 190 8.80 -28.71 63.97
CA SER A 190 8.96 -29.03 65.39
C SER A 190 9.88 -30.24 65.49
N GLN A 191 10.97 -30.09 66.24
CA GLN A 191 11.83 -31.07 66.93
C GLN A 191 13.24 -30.43 67.02
N THR A 192 14.01 -30.36 68.11
CA THR A 192 13.99 -30.80 69.52
C THR A 192 15.29 -30.25 70.14
N LEU A 193 15.37 -30.19 71.49
CA LEU A 193 16.55 -29.97 72.36
C LEU A 193 16.93 -28.48 72.55
N THR A 194 17.05 -27.94 73.76
CA THR A 194 17.50 -28.50 75.05
C THR A 194 16.72 -27.89 76.21
#